data_AF-A0A7X7KCS8-F1
#
_entry.id   AF-A0A7X7KCS8-F1
#
_cell.length_a   1.000
_cell.length_b   1.000
_cell.length_c   1.000
_cell.angle_alpha   90.00
_cell.angle_beta   90.00
_cell.angle_gamma   90.00
#
_symmetry.space_group_name_H-M   'P 1'
#
loop_
_entity.id
_entity.type
_entity.pdbx_description
1 polymer ?
#
loop_
_entity_poly.entity_id
_entity_poly.type
_entity_poly.pdbx_seq_one_letter_code
_entity_poly.pdbx_strand_id
1 'polypeptide(L)'
;LWEERRLAYPIKGHRKGVYWLTYFRIEGDRVSDLKRQCRISEEIIRSLFLKVEPRIVDALVAHAMSAAPSARAEGEEIQPPETAKRVHLDEDLDDDVDTIDAIEDPED
;
A
#
# COMPACT_ATOMS: atom_id res chain seq x y z
N LEU A 1 -10.77 12.44 -2.34
CA LEU A 1 -9.59 11.74 -1.76
C LEU A 1 -10.02 10.30 -1.51
N TRP A 2 -9.29 9.31 -2.03
CA TRP A 2 -9.65 7.91 -1.76
C TRP A 2 -9.36 7.59 -0.29
N GLU A 3 -10.22 6.78 0.30
CA GLU A 3 -10.23 6.45 1.72
C GLU A 3 -9.08 5.48 2.07
N GLU A 4 -8.61 5.53 3.32
CA GLU A 4 -7.71 4.52 3.86
C GLU A 4 -8.40 3.15 3.88
N ARG A 5 -7.75 2.12 3.34
CA ARG A 5 -8.31 0.77 3.27
C ARG A 5 -7.36 -0.28 3.84
N ARG A 6 -7.93 -1.33 4.43
CA ARG A 6 -7.17 -2.51 4.85
C ARG A 6 -6.65 -3.26 3.63
N LEU A 7 -5.38 -3.65 3.65
CA LEU A 7 -4.76 -4.41 2.57
C LEU A 7 -5.18 -5.90 2.68
N ALA A 8 -5.30 -6.57 1.53
CA ALA A 8 -5.63 -8.00 1.49
C ALA A 8 -4.55 -8.88 2.16
N TYR A 9 -3.30 -8.41 2.15
CA TYR A 9 -2.16 -9.03 2.81
C TYR A 9 -1.15 -7.94 3.22
N PRO A 10 -0.30 -8.19 4.22
CA PRO A 10 0.69 -7.20 4.64
C PRO A 10 1.75 -6.97 3.56
N ILE A 11 2.07 -5.71 3.29
CA ILE A 11 3.14 -5.31 2.38
C ILE A 11 4.15 -4.50 3.18
N LYS A 12 5.41 -4.95 3.22
CA LYS A 12 6.46 -4.34 4.06
C LYS A 12 6.01 -4.13 5.52
N GLY A 13 5.25 -5.07 6.08
CA GLY A 13 4.70 -4.97 7.45
C GLY A 13 3.42 -4.14 7.60
N HIS A 14 3.03 -3.35 6.59
CA HIS A 14 1.81 -2.52 6.67
C HIS A 14 0.55 -3.35 6.39
N ARG A 15 -0.49 -3.18 7.23
CA ARG A 15 -1.81 -3.83 7.08
C ARG A 15 -2.91 -2.90 6.55
N LYS A 16 -2.66 -1.60 6.50
CA LYS A 16 -3.54 -0.55 5.95
C LYS A 16 -2.74 0.33 4.99
N GLY A 17 -3.44 0.99 4.07
CA GLY A 17 -2.82 1.94 3.15
C GLY A 17 -3.83 2.84 2.45
N VAL A 18 -3.34 3.97 1.95
CA VAL A 18 -4.12 4.91 1.14
C VAL A 18 -3.82 4.67 -0.33
N TYR A 19 -4.86 4.55 -1.13
CA TYR A 19 -4.73 4.34 -2.56
C TYR A 19 -4.82 5.67 -3.30
N TRP A 20 -3.92 5.90 -4.25
CA TRP A 20 -3.95 7.08 -5.11
C TRP A 20 -4.05 6.63 -6.57
N LEU A 21 -5.10 7.08 -7.25
CA LEU A 21 -5.27 6.89 -8.69
C LEU A 21 -5.15 8.26 -9.36
N THR A 22 -4.16 8.42 -10.24
CA THR A 22 -3.91 9.67 -10.95
C THR A 22 -3.76 9.40 -12.43
N TYR A 23 -4.44 10.19 -13.25
CA TYR A 23 -4.25 10.24 -14.69
C TYR A 23 -3.44 11.48 -15.02
N PHE A 24 -2.36 11.30 -15.77
CA PHE A 24 -1.48 12.41 -16.15
C PHE A 24 -0.94 12.20 -17.57
N ARG A 25 -0.57 13.31 -18.21
CA ARG A 25 0.15 13.31 -19.48
C ARG A 25 1.59 13.69 -19.20
N ILE A 26 2.52 12.84 -19.60
CA ILE A 26 3.95 13.07 -19.47
C ILE A 26 4.64 12.58 -20.73
N GLU A 27 5.78 13.17 -21.02
CA GLU A 27 6.70 12.68 -22.05
C GLU A 27 7.34 11.35 -21.62
N GLY A 28 7.53 10.44 -22.58
CA GLY A 28 7.97 9.06 -22.29
C GLY A 28 9.27 8.99 -21.50
N ASP A 29 10.21 9.86 -21.80
CA ASP A 29 11.55 9.86 -21.20
C ASP A 29 11.50 10.22 -19.71
N ARG A 30 10.60 11.14 -19.34
CA ARG A 30 10.40 11.62 -17.96
C ARG A 30 9.67 10.61 -17.07
N VAL A 31 9.08 9.55 -17.63
CA VAL A 31 8.46 8.47 -16.84
C VAL A 31 9.52 7.75 -15.99
N SER A 32 10.74 7.63 -16.49
CA SER A 32 11.83 6.95 -15.79
C SER A 32 12.23 7.69 -14.51
N ASP A 33 12.36 9.01 -14.58
CA ASP A 33 12.66 9.88 -13.45
C ASP A 33 11.55 9.83 -12.39
N LEU A 34 10.28 9.88 -12.82
CA LEU A 34 9.14 9.77 -11.91
C LEU A 34 9.13 8.42 -11.17
N LYS A 35 9.39 7.32 -11.89
CA LYS A 35 9.51 5.99 -11.26
C LYS A 35 10.64 5.94 -10.24
N ARG A 36 11.76 6.60 -10.53
CA ARG A 36 12.90 6.68 -9.61
C ARG A 36 12.54 7.46 -8.35
N GLN A 37 11.86 8.60 -8.48
CA GLN A 37 11.38 9.39 -7.34
C GLN A 37 10.43 8.58 -6.46
N CYS A 38 9.46 7.88 -7.06
CA CYS A 38 8.56 7.01 -6.30
C CYS A 38 9.26 5.85 -5.60
N ARG A 39 10.39 5.39 -6.12
CA ARG A 39 11.16 4.29 -5.51
C ARG A 39 12.02 4.75 -4.33
N ILE A 40 12.51 5.98 -4.35
CA ILE A 40 13.34 6.55 -3.28
C ILE A 40 12.45 6.98 -2.09
N SER A 41 11.20 7.35 -2.34
CA SER A 41 10.25 7.64 -1.26
C SER A 41 9.87 6.37 -0.49
N GLU A 42 10.02 6.43 0.84
CA GLU A 42 9.60 5.35 1.75
C GLU A 42 8.08 5.35 1.99
N GLU A 43 7.40 6.47 1.75
CA GLU A 43 5.95 6.61 1.90
C GLU A 43 5.19 5.77 0.86
N ILE A 44 5.79 5.56 -0.32
CA ILE A 44 5.18 4.80 -1.42
C ILE A 44 5.63 3.34 -1.32
N ILE A 45 4.81 2.52 -0.69
CA ILE A 45 5.09 1.09 -0.51
C ILE A 45 4.93 0.25 -1.79
N ARG A 46 4.10 0.71 -2.74
CA ARG A 46 3.83 0.08 -4.05
C ARG A 46 3.38 1.13 -5.06
N SER A 47 3.87 1.03 -6.30
CA SER A 47 3.40 1.86 -7.42
C SER A 47 3.18 1.00 -8.68
N LEU A 48 2.24 1.42 -9.52
CA LEU A 48 1.95 0.80 -10.82
C LEU A 48 1.73 1.90 -11.84
N PHE A 49 2.43 1.81 -12.98
CA PHE A 49 2.30 2.76 -14.08
C PHE A 49 1.77 2.03 -15.30
N LEU A 50 0.67 2.52 -15.86
CA LEU A 50 0.03 1.95 -17.04
C LEU A 50 0.07 2.95 -18.19
N LYS A 51 0.46 2.48 -19.37
CA LYS A 51 0.34 3.26 -20.60
C LYS A 51 -1.08 3.13 -21.11
N VAL A 52 -1.78 4.25 -21.19
CA VAL A 52 -3.13 4.32 -21.76
C VAL A 52 -3.01 4.55 -23.26
N GLU A 53 -3.74 3.75 -24.05
CA GLU A 53 -3.77 3.93 -25.50
C GLU A 53 -4.56 5.17 -25.90
N PRO A 54 -4.13 5.94 -26.92
CA PRO A 54 -4.77 7.20 -27.30
C PRO A 54 -6.28 7.11 -27.55
N ARG A 55 -6.75 5.97 -28.09
CA ARG A 55 -8.15 5.75 -28.43
C ARG A 55 -9.11 5.72 -27.22
N ILE A 56 -8.61 5.46 -26.01
CA ILE A 56 -9.42 5.36 -24.79
C ILE A 56 -9.12 6.46 -23.77
N VAL A 57 -8.12 7.32 -24.01
CA VAL A 57 -7.68 8.34 -23.04
C VAL A 57 -8.84 9.24 -22.63
N ASP A 58 -9.57 9.79 -23.61
CA ASP A 58 -10.60 10.79 -23.33
C ASP A 58 -11.80 10.16 -22.60
N ALA A 59 -12.18 8.94 -22.97
CA ALA A 59 -13.25 8.21 -22.29
C ALA A 59 -12.89 7.89 -20.83
N LEU A 60 -11.65 7.45 -20.56
CA LEU A 60 -11.18 7.15 -19.21
C LEU A 60 -11.09 8.39 -18.33
N VAL A 61 -10.54 9.49 -18.87
CA VAL A 61 -10.42 10.76 -18.13
C VAL A 61 -11.82 11.32 -17.86
N ALA A 62 -12.72 11.34 -18.85
CA ALA A 62 -14.10 11.78 -18.66
C ALA A 62 -14.82 10.96 -17.58
N HIS A 63 -14.65 9.63 -17.59
CA HIS A 63 -15.24 8.77 -16.56
C HIS A 63 -14.68 9.10 -15.16
N ALA A 64 -13.36 9.23 -15.03
CA ALA A 64 -12.72 9.58 -13.77
C ALA A 64 -13.17 10.95 -13.22
N MET A 65 -13.39 11.93 -14.09
CA MET A 65 -13.90 13.25 -13.68
C MET A 65 -15.39 13.24 -13.34
N SER A 66 -16.17 12.33 -13.93
CA SER A 66 -17.60 12.17 -13.63
C SER A 66 -17.87 11.45 -12.30
N ALA A 67 -16.90 10.66 -11.83
CA ALA A 67 -17.00 9.93 -10.57
C ALA A 67 -16.64 10.84 -9.39
N ALA A 68 -17.65 11.50 -8.81
CA ALA A 68 -17.53 12.00 -7.44
C ALA A 68 -17.24 10.81 -6.50
N PRO A 69 -16.41 10.95 -5.45
CA PRO A 69 -16.12 9.86 -4.54
C PRO A 69 -17.40 9.50 -3.77
N SER A 70 -18.14 8.51 -4.28
CA SER A 70 -19.23 7.89 -3.53
C SER A 70 -18.61 7.09 -2.40
N ALA A 71 -18.83 7.55 -1.17
CA ALA A 71 -18.72 6.73 0.02
C ALA A 71 -19.59 5.48 -0.18
N ARG A 72 -18.96 4.35 -0.53
CA ARG A 72 -19.61 3.04 -0.58
C ARG A 72 -18.57 1.96 -0.32
N ALA A 73 -18.41 1.65 0.96
CA ALA A 73 -18.68 0.34 1.56
C ALA A 73 -17.89 0.28 2.89
N GLU A 74 -18.53 0.77 3.95
CA GLU A 74 -18.21 0.33 5.29
C GLU A 74 -18.37 -1.19 5.35
N GLY A 75 -17.35 -1.88 5.84
CA GLY A 75 -17.45 -3.21 6.44
C GLY A 75 -18.01 -4.33 5.57
N GLU A 76 -17.18 -4.91 4.69
CA GLU A 76 -17.33 -6.33 4.37
C GLU A 76 -16.29 -7.09 5.22
N GLU A 77 -16.70 -7.45 6.43
CA GLU A 77 -16.01 -8.43 7.27
C GLU A 77 -15.98 -9.75 6.52
N ILE A 78 -14.80 -10.08 5.99
CA ILE A 78 -14.50 -11.43 5.52
C ILE A 78 -14.46 -12.32 6.77
N GLN A 79 -15.57 -13.01 7.07
CA GLN A 79 -15.59 -14.10 8.04
C GLN A 79 -14.64 -15.20 7.52
N PRO A 80 -13.59 -15.57 8.28
CA PRO A 80 -12.77 -16.72 7.91
C PRO A 80 -13.63 -17.98 7.92
N PRO A 81 -13.50 -18.89 6.93
CA PRO A 81 -14.21 -20.16 6.97
C PRO A 81 -13.76 -20.97 8.19
N GLU A 82 -14.69 -21.11 9.14
CA GLU A 82 -14.63 -22.05 10.25
C GLU A 82 -14.64 -23.48 9.69
N THR A 83 -13.48 -24.14 9.65
CA THR A 83 -13.23 -25.52 10.10
C THR A 83 -11.91 -26.02 9.51
N ALA A 84 -10.82 -25.81 10.25
CA ALA A 84 -9.64 -26.68 10.18
C ALA A 84 -9.04 -26.77 11.57
N LYS A 85 -9.64 -27.65 12.38
CA LYS A 85 -9.11 -28.04 13.68
C LYS A 85 -7.74 -28.71 13.47
N ARG A 86 -6.65 -28.04 13.83
CA ARG A 86 -5.33 -28.67 14.04
C ARG A 86 -4.71 -28.13 15.34
N VAL A 87 -4.82 -28.99 16.35
CA VAL A 87 -3.89 -29.32 17.45
C VAL A 87 -3.13 -28.16 18.14
N HIS A 88 -3.41 -28.01 19.44
CA HIS A 88 -2.59 -27.32 20.44
C HIS A 88 -1.10 -27.62 20.28
N LEU A 89 -0.27 -26.57 20.27
CA LEU A 89 1.00 -26.60 20.97
C LEU A 89 1.13 -25.26 21.68
N ASP A 90 1.02 -25.33 23.00
CA ASP A 90 1.30 -24.22 23.90
C ASP A 90 2.79 -23.88 23.78
N GLU A 91 3.10 -22.62 23.51
CA GLU A 91 4.40 -22.02 23.82
C GLU A 91 4.17 -20.52 23.95
N ASP A 92 3.93 -20.12 25.19
CA ASP A 92 4.07 -18.76 25.67
C ASP A 92 5.47 -18.25 25.31
N LEU A 93 5.55 -17.27 24.42
CA LEU A 93 6.71 -16.40 24.26
C LEU A 93 6.20 -14.97 24.20
N ASP A 94 5.85 -14.48 25.40
CA ASP A 94 6.16 -13.11 25.76
C ASP A 94 7.70 -13.00 25.71
N ASP A 95 8.24 -12.15 24.85
CA ASP A 95 9.52 -11.53 25.10
C ASP A 95 9.57 -10.18 24.39
N ASP A 96 9.72 -9.18 25.26
CA ASP A 96 9.88 -7.77 25.02
C ASP A 96 10.92 -7.47 23.93
N VAL A 97 10.58 -6.59 22.98
CA VAL A 97 11.59 -5.97 22.12
C VAL A 97 12.32 -4.93 22.96
N ASP A 98 13.40 -5.37 23.59
CA ASP A 98 14.32 -4.53 24.34
C ASP A 98 14.87 -3.38 23.48
N THR A 99 14.76 -2.20 24.07
CA THR A 99 15.55 -1.00 23.87
C THR A 99 16.96 -1.30 23.34
N ILE A 100 17.27 -0.77 22.16
CA ILE A 100 18.65 -0.76 21.66
C ILE A 100 19.39 0.32 22.43
N ASP A 101 20.02 -0.06 23.54
CA ASP A 101 20.85 0.81 24.36
C ASP A 101 22.19 1.12 23.68
N ALA A 102 22.68 2.31 23.99
CA ALA A 102 23.89 2.93 23.49
C ALA A 102 25.14 2.05 23.64
N ILE A 103 25.91 1.93 22.54
CA ILE A 103 27.34 1.62 22.63
C ILE A 103 28.06 2.97 22.56
N GLU A 104 28.35 3.50 23.74
CA GLU A 104 29.37 4.51 23.98
C GLU A 104 30.64 3.72 24.36
N ASP A 105 31.63 3.64 23.46
CA ASP A 105 32.93 3.04 23.75
C ASP A 105 33.81 4.06 24.51
N PRO A 106 34.30 3.75 25.72
CA PRO A 106 35.30 4.56 26.40
C PRO A 106 36.73 4.23 25.92
N GLU A 107 37.55 5.28 25.87
CA GLU A 107 38.98 5.28 25.54
C GLU A 107 39.84 4.40 26.48
N ASP A 108 40.83 3.70 25.92
CA ASP A 108 42.17 3.47 26.48
C ASP A 108 43.18 3.25 25.34
#